data_AF-C9DQ15-F1
#
_entry.id   AF-C9DQ15-F1
#
_cell.length_a   1.000
_cell.length_b   1.000
_cell.length_c   1.000
_cell.angle_alpha   90.00
_cell.angle_beta   90.00
_cell.angle_gamma   90.00
#
_symmetry.space_group_name_H-M   'P 1'
#
loop_
_entity.id
_entity.type
_entity.pdbx_description
1 polymer ?
#
loop_
_entity_poly.entity_id
_entity_poly.type
_entity_poly.pdbx_seq_one_letter_code
_entity_poly.pdbx_strand_id
1 'polypeptide(L)'
;MGGGSRGTRGNRRRNLATLRDYLTRAPAAFAALIADMQASTAAAGLVARAANRHLGKSDREAAGVLSSAQRHTHFLDSPRMTAVLGRSDFRFADLKRSNASMFLVLPPDRLSTYSRWLRLLVTQSLLDMARDPHKPETPVLYLLDEFAALGHLAPVERAMGLMAGYGVQLWPILQDVHQLRATYGQKAGTFLSNAGVLQVFGVNDHDSARLISDLLGQETVVFQTMSRALDSDKSGISYGEQHTARPLLTPDEVRNLPQNVELLFLAGQRPVIATKLAYYTDPEFGGCSIGVSAGPTPAAENWNLTPGHVPRSFRGRVRDPWRA
;
A
#
# COMPACT_ATOMS: atom_id res chain seq x y z
N MET A 1 -17.15 53.51 -3.60
CA MET A 1 -16.06 52.87 -2.82
C MET A 1 -16.69 51.92 -1.81
N GLY A 2 -16.17 50.70 -1.66
CA GLY A 2 -16.54 49.81 -0.54
C GLY A 2 -17.22 48.48 -0.88
N GLY A 3 -16.73 47.73 -1.87
CA GLY A 3 -17.08 46.31 -2.06
C GLY A 3 -16.00 45.40 -1.48
N GLY A 4 -15.96 45.27 -0.14
CA GLY A 4 -14.95 44.48 0.56
C GLY A 4 -15.08 42.97 0.32
N SER A 5 -14.05 42.40 -0.31
CA SER A 5 -13.85 40.96 -0.53
C SER A 5 -13.86 40.16 0.79
N ARG A 6 -15.01 39.59 1.16
CA ARG A 6 -15.12 38.63 2.29
C ARG A 6 -14.80 37.17 1.89
N GLY A 7 -14.52 36.88 0.62
CA GLY A 7 -14.37 35.51 0.11
C GLY A 7 -13.01 34.83 0.30
N THR A 8 -11.91 35.57 0.50
CA THR A 8 -10.55 35.01 0.36
C THR A 8 -9.79 34.74 1.67
N ARG A 9 -10.19 35.32 2.82
CA ARG A 9 -9.50 35.09 4.11
C ARG A 9 -9.92 33.80 4.82
N GLY A 10 -11.13 33.29 4.56
CA GLY A 10 -11.67 32.12 5.26
C GLY A 10 -10.99 30.80 4.86
N ASN A 11 -10.46 30.71 3.63
CA ASN A 11 -9.88 29.45 3.13
C ASN A 11 -8.44 29.23 3.62
N ARG A 12 -7.69 30.31 3.91
CA ARG A 12 -6.28 30.22 4.37
C ARG A 12 -6.11 29.59 5.76
N ARG A 13 -7.17 29.52 6.58
CA ARG A 13 -7.11 28.98 7.96
C ARG A 13 -7.78 27.60 8.11
N ARG A 14 -8.25 26.99 7.02
CA ARG A 14 -8.95 25.68 7.07
C ARG A 14 -8.01 24.54 6.70
N ASN A 15 -6.92 24.40 7.45
CA ASN A 15 -5.93 23.36 7.21
C ASN A 15 -5.39 22.80 8.54
N LEU A 16 -4.65 21.69 8.43
CA LEU A 16 -4.09 21.01 9.59
C LEU A 16 -3.02 21.84 10.31
N ALA A 17 -2.35 22.75 9.61
CA ALA A 17 -1.43 23.70 10.23
C ALA A 17 -2.15 24.59 11.25
N THR A 18 -3.32 25.13 10.90
CA THR A 18 -4.11 25.95 11.84
C THR A 18 -4.56 25.13 13.05
N LEU A 19 -4.92 23.86 12.86
CA LEU A 19 -5.21 22.96 13.97
C LEU A 19 -3.99 22.77 14.88
N ARG A 20 -2.80 22.57 14.30
CA ARG A 20 -1.56 22.44 15.06
C ARG A 20 -1.30 23.69 15.89
N ASP A 21 -1.42 24.88 15.28
CA ASP A 21 -1.25 26.17 15.96
C ASP A 21 -2.20 26.33 17.15
N TYR A 22 -3.43 25.83 17.04
CA TYR A 22 -4.40 25.88 18.14
C TYR A 22 -4.04 24.92 19.28
N LEU A 23 -3.55 23.72 18.96
CA LEU A 23 -3.15 22.72 19.94
C LEU A 23 -1.88 23.11 20.69
N THR A 24 -1.02 23.97 20.15
CA THR A 24 0.26 24.38 20.75
C THR A 24 0.22 25.76 21.41
N ARG A 25 -0.95 26.37 21.54
CA ARG A 25 -1.11 27.67 22.21
C ARG A 25 -0.71 27.60 23.68
N ALA A 26 -0.21 28.73 24.20
CA ALA A 26 -0.03 28.92 25.63
C ALA A 26 -1.37 28.72 26.39
N PRO A 27 -1.34 28.27 27.66
CA PRO A 27 -2.56 27.87 28.40
C PRO A 27 -3.68 28.92 28.38
N ALA A 28 -3.36 30.19 28.61
CA ALA A 28 -4.36 31.28 28.60
C ALA A 28 -5.01 31.46 27.22
N ALA A 29 -4.23 31.40 26.15
CA ALA A 29 -4.74 31.54 24.78
C ALA A 29 -5.51 30.29 24.30
N PHE A 30 -5.19 29.12 24.84
CA PHE A 30 -5.98 27.90 24.62
C PHE A 30 -7.32 27.97 25.37
N ALA A 31 -7.33 28.41 26.63
CA ALA A 31 -8.56 28.61 27.40
C ALA A 31 -9.50 29.61 26.71
N ALA A 32 -8.97 30.72 26.19
CA ALA A 32 -9.74 31.68 25.40
C ALA A 32 -10.35 31.04 24.14
N LEU A 33 -9.59 30.19 23.41
CA LEU A 33 -10.11 29.46 22.26
C LEU A 33 -11.26 28.52 22.65
N ILE A 34 -11.16 27.83 23.78
CA ILE A 34 -12.23 26.95 24.26
C ILE A 34 -13.48 27.76 24.64
N ALA A 35 -13.32 28.94 25.23
CA ALA A 35 -14.44 29.86 25.49
C ALA A 35 -15.11 30.34 24.19
N ASP A 36 -14.33 30.72 23.18
CA ASP A 36 -14.84 31.06 21.85
C ASP A 36 -15.60 29.89 21.21
N MET A 37 -15.10 28.66 21.37
CA MET A 37 -15.78 27.46 20.91
C MET A 37 -17.10 27.23 21.66
N GLN A 38 -17.14 27.48 22.98
CA GLN A 38 -18.33 27.34 23.81
C GLN A 38 -19.44 28.33 23.41
N ALA A 39 -19.08 29.55 23.01
CA ALA A 39 -20.02 30.57 22.54
C ALA A 39 -20.50 30.34 21.09
N SER A 40 -19.91 29.39 20.36
CA SER A 40 -20.20 29.18 18.94
C SER A 40 -21.53 28.44 18.70
N THR A 41 -22.39 29.03 17.87
CA THR A 41 -23.63 28.39 17.37
C THR A 41 -23.42 27.57 16.10
N ALA A 42 -22.20 27.52 15.57
CA ALA A 42 -21.88 26.82 14.32
C ALA A 42 -22.12 25.31 14.40
N ALA A 43 -22.36 24.68 13.24
CA ALA A 43 -22.59 23.24 13.09
C ALA A 43 -23.67 22.70 14.06
N ALA A 44 -24.80 23.42 14.16
CA ALA A 44 -25.90 23.10 15.07
C ALA A 44 -25.43 22.90 16.53
N GLY A 45 -24.56 23.81 17.01
CA GLY A 45 -23.99 23.80 18.37
C GLY A 45 -22.98 22.68 18.64
N LEU A 46 -22.51 21.96 17.61
CA LEU A 46 -21.54 20.86 17.79
C LEU A 46 -20.22 21.36 18.38
N VAL A 47 -19.79 22.57 17.98
CA VAL A 47 -18.55 23.20 18.46
C VAL A 47 -18.64 23.49 19.96
N ALA A 48 -19.75 24.11 20.39
CA ALA A 48 -20.02 24.39 21.81
C ALA A 48 -20.10 23.10 22.65
N ARG A 49 -20.79 22.06 22.14
CA ARG A 49 -20.84 20.76 22.83
C ARG A 49 -19.46 20.12 22.96
N ALA A 50 -18.59 20.25 21.95
CA ALA A 50 -17.22 19.74 22.02
C ALA A 50 -16.37 20.48 23.06
N ALA A 51 -16.50 21.81 23.15
CA ALA A 51 -15.86 22.62 24.19
C ALA A 51 -16.34 22.23 25.59
N ASN A 52 -17.66 22.12 25.80
CA ASN A 52 -18.24 21.68 27.07
C ASN A 52 -17.74 20.30 27.49
N ARG A 53 -17.61 19.35 26.55
CA ARG A 53 -17.03 18.03 26.83
C ARG A 53 -15.56 18.08 27.23
N HIS A 54 -14.79 19.07 26.77
CA HIS A 54 -13.40 19.24 27.19
C HIS A 54 -13.33 19.89 28.58
N LEU A 55 -14.13 20.95 28.81
CA LEU A 55 -14.20 21.64 30.10
C LEU A 55 -14.77 20.78 31.24
N GLY A 56 -15.64 19.81 30.93
CA GLY A 56 -16.16 18.88 31.93
C GLY A 56 -15.19 17.78 32.36
N LYS A 57 -13.96 17.73 31.81
CA LYS A 57 -12.93 16.77 32.21
C LYS A 57 -12.18 17.27 33.45
N SER A 58 -11.60 16.33 34.21
CA SER A 58 -10.59 16.69 35.20
C SER A 58 -9.35 17.29 34.52
N ASP A 59 -8.60 18.13 35.24
CA ASP A 59 -7.38 18.77 34.71
C ASP A 59 -6.38 17.75 34.16
N ARG A 60 -6.21 16.61 34.85
CA ARG A 60 -5.31 15.53 34.43
C ARG A 60 -5.76 14.88 33.12
N GLU A 61 -7.05 14.63 32.97
CA GLU A 61 -7.60 14.04 31.75
C GLU A 61 -7.55 15.04 30.58
N ALA A 62 -7.90 16.31 30.83
CA ALA A 62 -7.83 17.37 29.83
C ALA A 62 -6.39 17.56 29.30
N ALA A 63 -5.40 17.60 30.20
CA ALA A 63 -3.99 17.66 29.85
C ALA A 63 -3.54 16.42 29.07
N GLY A 64 -4.00 15.23 29.45
CA GLY A 64 -3.72 13.98 28.75
C GLY A 64 -4.26 13.98 27.30
N VAL A 65 -5.48 14.47 27.10
CA VAL A 65 -6.09 14.61 25.77
C VAL A 65 -5.30 15.59 24.90
N LEU A 66 -4.94 16.76 25.44
CA LEU A 66 -4.17 17.78 24.71
C LEU A 66 -2.77 17.27 24.34
N SER A 67 -2.08 16.64 25.29
CA SER A 67 -0.77 16.02 25.07
C SER A 67 -0.82 14.94 23.97
N SER A 68 -1.85 14.10 23.98
CA SER A 68 -2.06 13.11 22.92
C SER A 68 -2.30 13.77 21.56
N ALA A 69 -3.16 14.79 21.49
CA ALA A 69 -3.41 15.52 20.26
C ALA A 69 -2.14 16.19 19.72
N GLN A 70 -1.34 16.79 20.60
CA GLN A 70 -0.05 17.39 20.23
C GLN A 70 0.94 16.33 19.72
N ARG A 71 1.08 15.19 20.40
CA ARG A 71 1.96 14.09 19.95
C ARG A 71 1.58 13.59 18.55
N HIS A 72 0.29 13.41 18.29
CA HIS A 72 -0.19 12.85 17.03
C HIS A 72 -0.14 13.86 15.86
N THR A 73 -0.03 15.15 16.15
CA THR A 73 0.04 16.25 15.17
C THR A 73 1.43 16.86 15.03
N HIS A 74 2.45 16.36 15.75
CA HIS A 74 3.81 16.91 15.75
C HIS A 74 4.48 16.97 14.37
N PHE A 75 4.12 16.07 13.44
CA PHE A 75 4.67 16.10 12.07
C PHE A 75 4.36 17.41 11.31
N LEU A 76 3.38 18.19 11.79
CA LEU A 76 3.01 19.52 11.27
C LEU A 76 3.91 20.65 11.78
N ASP A 77 4.85 20.38 12.69
CA ASP A 77 5.87 21.35 13.09
C ASP A 77 6.92 21.57 11.99
N SER A 78 6.99 20.67 11.01
CA SER A 78 7.85 20.80 9.83
C SER A 78 7.27 21.83 8.85
N PRO A 79 7.98 22.95 8.58
CA PRO A 79 7.50 23.97 7.65
C PRO A 79 7.23 23.43 6.24
N ARG A 80 8.01 22.42 5.82
CA ARG A 80 7.82 21.74 4.52
C ARG A 80 6.48 21.02 4.47
N MET A 81 6.09 20.37 5.57
CA MET A 81 4.83 19.66 5.66
C MET A 81 3.63 20.62 5.72
N THR A 82 3.78 21.72 6.46
CA THR A 82 2.81 22.82 6.50
C THR A 82 2.57 23.41 5.12
N ALA A 83 3.63 23.59 4.32
CA ALA A 83 3.51 24.07 2.94
C ALA A 83 2.75 23.07 2.05
N VAL A 84 3.10 21.77 2.12
CA VAL A 84 2.43 20.69 1.36
C VAL A 84 0.95 20.59 1.69
N LEU A 85 0.57 20.75 2.97
CA LEU A 85 -0.83 20.62 3.43
C LEU A 85 -1.60 21.95 3.44
N GLY A 86 -0.94 23.06 3.07
CA GLY A 86 -1.50 24.40 3.18
C GLY A 86 -2.57 24.71 2.13
N ARG A 87 -2.51 24.05 0.97
CA ARG A 87 -3.41 24.23 -0.17
C ARG A 87 -3.56 22.91 -0.93
N SER A 88 -4.73 22.69 -1.51
CA SER A 88 -4.97 21.63 -2.50
C SER A 88 -5.65 22.22 -3.72
N ASP A 89 -5.21 21.80 -4.91
CA ASP A 89 -5.75 22.22 -6.21
C ASP A 89 -6.61 21.14 -6.87
N PHE A 90 -6.65 19.96 -6.26
CA PHE A 90 -7.43 18.82 -6.69
C PHE A 90 -8.09 18.15 -5.48
N ARG A 91 -9.06 17.30 -5.76
CA ARG A 91 -9.65 16.36 -4.80
C ARG A 91 -9.21 14.96 -5.17
N PHE A 92 -9.11 14.07 -4.19
CA PHE A 92 -8.75 12.68 -4.48
C PHE A 92 -9.74 12.04 -5.45
N ALA A 93 -11.04 12.30 -5.30
CA ALA A 93 -12.07 11.84 -6.22
C ALA A 93 -11.86 12.25 -7.70
N ASP A 94 -11.07 13.29 -7.98
CA ASP A 94 -10.76 13.72 -9.35
C ASP A 94 -9.90 12.68 -10.10
N LEU A 95 -9.16 11.82 -9.39
CA LEU A 95 -8.41 10.70 -9.98
C LEU A 95 -9.32 9.66 -10.66
N LYS A 96 -10.62 9.63 -10.33
CA LYS A 96 -11.60 8.79 -11.05
C LYS A 96 -11.99 9.36 -12.41
N ARG A 97 -11.72 10.64 -12.67
CA ARG A 97 -12.20 11.36 -13.87
C ARG A 97 -11.08 11.85 -14.76
N SER A 98 -9.88 11.99 -14.21
CA SER A 98 -8.70 12.51 -14.89
C SER A 98 -7.59 11.47 -14.89
N ASN A 99 -6.85 11.40 -15.99
CA ASN A 99 -5.65 10.57 -16.05
C ASN A 99 -4.51 11.29 -15.35
N ALA A 100 -4.38 11.07 -14.05
CA ALA A 100 -3.38 11.70 -13.21
C ALA A 100 -2.73 10.67 -12.28
N SER A 101 -1.45 10.85 -12.00
CA SER A 101 -0.69 10.03 -11.06
C SER A 101 -0.21 10.88 -9.90
N MET A 102 -0.37 10.36 -8.69
CA MET A 102 0.05 11.02 -7.46
C MET A 102 1.14 10.19 -6.78
N PHE A 103 2.29 10.81 -6.55
CA PHE A 103 3.43 10.16 -5.90
C PHE A 103 3.57 10.69 -4.48
N LEU A 104 3.60 9.78 -3.50
CA LEU A 104 3.88 10.08 -2.10
C LEU A 104 5.31 9.69 -1.78
N VAL A 105 6.23 10.63 -1.95
CA VAL A 105 7.66 10.37 -1.83
C VAL A 105 8.16 10.77 -0.44
N LEU A 106 8.66 9.79 0.31
CA LEU A 106 9.36 10.02 1.57
C LEU A 106 10.74 9.35 1.52
N PRO A 107 11.79 10.03 2.00
CA PRO A 107 13.06 9.37 2.26
C PRO A 107 12.90 8.21 3.26
N PRO A 108 13.62 7.08 3.09
CA PRO A 108 13.51 5.93 3.98
C PRO A 108 13.75 6.27 5.46
N ASP A 109 14.71 7.16 5.75
CA ASP A 109 15.04 7.63 7.11
C ASP A 109 13.91 8.46 7.75
N ARG A 110 12.95 8.92 6.96
CA ARG A 110 11.84 9.79 7.38
C ARG A 110 10.50 9.10 7.43
N LEU A 111 10.44 7.84 7.01
CA LEU A 111 9.20 7.08 6.90
C LEU A 111 8.52 6.92 8.27
N SER A 112 9.26 6.57 9.31
CA SER A 112 8.73 6.47 10.69
C SER A 112 8.17 7.81 11.19
N THR A 113 8.89 8.90 10.94
CA THR A 113 8.55 10.26 11.40
C THR A 113 7.27 10.77 10.74
N TYR A 114 7.09 10.53 9.44
CA TYR A 114 5.94 11.01 8.66
C TYR A 114 4.91 9.92 8.35
N SER A 115 5.04 8.74 8.95
CA SER A 115 4.09 7.62 8.82
C SER A 115 2.65 8.06 9.08
N ARG A 116 2.43 8.95 10.07
CA ARG A 116 1.11 9.52 10.38
C ARG A 116 0.51 10.35 9.23
N TRP A 117 1.35 11.14 8.56
CA TRP A 117 0.94 11.91 7.39
C TRP A 117 0.59 10.99 6.22
N LEU A 118 1.43 9.99 5.97
CA LEU A 118 1.19 9.00 4.91
C LEU A 118 -0.14 8.25 5.16
N ARG A 119 -0.35 7.77 6.40
CA ARG A 119 -1.59 7.14 6.85
C ARG A 119 -2.80 8.04 6.65
N LEU A 120 -2.67 9.34 6.95
CA LEU A 120 -3.72 10.32 6.74
C LEU A 120 -4.08 10.47 5.26
N LEU A 121 -3.09 10.63 4.37
CA LEU A 121 -3.34 10.80 2.94
C LEU A 121 -3.97 9.55 2.30
N VAL A 122 -3.44 8.37 2.61
CA VAL A 122 -4.00 7.10 2.13
C VAL A 122 -5.43 6.92 2.65
N THR A 123 -5.66 7.14 3.94
CA THR A 123 -7.01 7.03 4.53
C THR A 123 -7.98 8.03 3.90
N GLN A 124 -7.60 9.30 3.80
CA GLN A 124 -8.47 10.35 3.29
C GLN A 124 -8.79 10.13 1.81
N SER A 125 -7.83 9.69 1.01
CA SER A 125 -8.05 9.38 -0.40
C SER A 125 -9.02 8.21 -0.57
N LEU A 126 -8.81 7.08 0.14
CA LEU A 126 -9.72 5.94 0.09
C LEU A 126 -11.15 6.29 0.53
N LEU A 127 -11.29 7.13 1.57
CA LEU A 127 -12.60 7.60 2.01
C LEU A 127 -13.28 8.51 0.98
N ASP A 128 -12.52 9.37 0.30
CA ASP A 128 -13.06 10.23 -0.77
C ASP A 128 -13.47 9.39 -1.99
N MET A 129 -12.68 8.36 -2.34
CA MET A 129 -13.04 7.38 -3.38
C MET A 129 -14.35 6.67 -3.08
N ALA A 130 -14.54 6.24 -1.84
CA ALA A 130 -15.74 5.52 -1.41
C ALA A 130 -17.00 6.40 -1.38
N ARG A 131 -16.83 7.70 -1.11
CA ARG A 131 -17.92 8.68 -1.08
C ARG A 131 -18.40 9.07 -2.47
N ASP A 132 -17.52 8.96 -3.46
CA ASP A 132 -17.88 9.24 -4.84
C ASP A 132 -18.52 8.00 -5.49
N PRO A 133 -19.82 8.05 -5.84
CA PRO A 133 -20.51 6.91 -6.43
C PRO A 133 -20.06 6.62 -7.86
N HIS A 134 -19.32 7.54 -8.51
CA HIS A 134 -18.82 7.31 -9.85
C HIS A 134 -17.80 6.16 -9.85
N LYS A 135 -18.02 5.18 -10.71
CA LYS A 135 -17.09 4.09 -10.97
C LYS A 135 -16.38 4.37 -12.31
N PRO A 136 -15.06 4.65 -12.30
CA PRO A 136 -14.32 4.83 -13.55
C PRO A 136 -14.23 3.53 -14.35
N GLU A 137 -14.07 3.64 -15.67
CA GLU A 137 -13.79 2.50 -16.55
C GLU A 137 -12.48 1.80 -16.18
N THR A 138 -11.44 2.60 -15.91
CA THR A 138 -10.15 2.12 -15.38
C THR A 138 -10.07 2.42 -13.89
N PRO A 139 -9.87 1.40 -13.03
CA PRO A 139 -9.77 1.63 -11.59
C PRO A 139 -8.59 2.54 -11.22
N VAL A 140 -8.75 3.33 -10.16
CA VAL A 140 -7.64 4.08 -9.56
C VAL A 140 -6.73 3.09 -8.84
N LEU A 141 -5.48 2.98 -9.30
CA LEU A 141 -4.48 2.08 -8.74
C LEU A 141 -3.75 2.70 -7.55
N TYR A 142 -3.70 1.97 -6.45
CA TYR A 142 -2.90 2.28 -5.27
C TYR A 142 -1.74 1.30 -5.18
N LEU A 143 -0.57 1.73 -5.62
CA LEU A 143 0.68 0.98 -5.46
C LEU A 143 1.30 1.33 -4.10
N LEU A 144 1.41 0.36 -3.20
CA LEU A 144 1.88 0.58 -1.82
C LEU A 144 3.17 -0.23 -1.61
N ASP A 145 4.30 0.33 -2.02
CA ASP A 145 5.63 -0.32 -2.02
C ASP A 145 6.09 -0.79 -0.63
N GLU A 146 5.81 0.01 0.39
CA GLU A 146 6.11 -0.31 1.79
C GLU A 146 4.81 -0.40 2.60
N PHE A 147 3.99 -1.41 2.28
CA PHE A 147 2.67 -1.57 2.88
C PHE A 147 2.74 -1.78 4.39
N ALA A 148 3.74 -2.52 4.89
CA ALA A 148 3.91 -2.81 6.31
C ALA A 148 4.12 -1.54 7.14
N ALA A 149 4.85 -0.55 6.61
CA ALA A 149 5.10 0.67 7.36
C ALA A 149 3.88 1.60 7.48
N LEU A 150 2.82 1.36 6.69
CA LEU A 150 1.54 1.98 6.96
C LEU A 150 0.93 1.50 8.27
N GLY A 151 1.29 0.31 8.77
CA GLY A 151 0.67 -0.33 9.93
C GLY A 151 -0.82 -0.62 9.72
N HIS A 152 -1.52 -1.01 10.79
CA HIS A 152 -2.95 -1.34 10.67
C HIS A 152 -3.77 -0.12 10.26
N LEU A 153 -4.47 -0.24 9.13
CA LEU A 153 -5.40 0.75 8.61
C LEU A 153 -6.76 0.11 8.33
N ALA A 154 -7.73 0.36 9.20
CA ALA A 154 -9.11 -0.10 9.02
C ALA A 154 -9.76 0.34 7.67
N PRO A 155 -9.48 1.53 7.10
CA PRO A 155 -9.94 1.88 5.76
C PRO A 155 -9.36 0.97 4.67
N VAL A 156 -8.08 0.60 4.75
CA VAL A 156 -7.44 -0.30 3.78
C VAL A 156 -7.97 -1.73 3.92
N GLU A 157 -8.15 -2.21 5.14
CA GLU A 157 -8.74 -3.51 5.41
C GLU A 157 -10.15 -3.64 4.80
N ARG A 158 -11.00 -2.63 5.02
CA ARG A 158 -12.32 -2.57 4.38
C ARG A 158 -12.21 -2.42 2.86
N ALA A 159 -11.17 -1.74 2.39
CA ALA A 159 -10.99 -1.47 0.97
C ALA A 159 -10.72 -2.74 0.16
N MET A 160 -9.98 -3.69 0.71
CA MET A 160 -9.69 -4.98 0.06
C MET A 160 -10.96 -5.78 -0.27
N GLY A 161 -12.00 -5.72 0.58
CA GLY A 161 -13.23 -6.47 0.35
C GLY A 161 -14.29 -5.74 -0.49
N LEU A 162 -14.26 -4.40 -0.52
CA LEU A 162 -15.39 -3.61 -1.04
C LEU A 162 -15.02 -2.59 -2.12
N MET A 163 -13.76 -2.13 -2.20
CA MET A 163 -13.43 -0.94 -3.01
C MET A 163 -13.27 -1.22 -4.50
N ALA A 164 -13.18 -2.48 -4.91
CA ALA A 164 -13.32 -2.85 -6.32
C ALA A 164 -14.66 -2.34 -6.91
N GLY A 165 -15.73 -2.37 -6.11
CA GLY A 165 -17.04 -1.79 -6.48
C GLY A 165 -17.00 -0.28 -6.69
N TYR A 166 -16.11 0.42 -5.98
CA TYR A 166 -15.91 1.87 -6.08
C TYR A 166 -14.85 2.25 -7.11
N GLY A 167 -14.35 1.31 -7.92
CA GLY A 167 -13.34 1.55 -8.95
C GLY A 167 -11.96 1.87 -8.39
N VAL A 168 -11.58 1.20 -7.32
CA VAL A 168 -10.23 1.26 -6.74
C VAL A 168 -9.59 -0.11 -6.83
N GLN A 169 -8.31 -0.15 -7.20
CA GLN A 169 -7.48 -1.34 -7.17
C GLN A 169 -6.32 -1.12 -6.20
N LEU A 170 -6.14 -2.05 -5.26
CA LEU A 170 -5.03 -2.02 -4.31
C LEU A 170 -3.94 -3.00 -4.78
N TRP A 171 -2.70 -2.54 -4.78
CA TRP A 171 -1.51 -3.35 -5.05
C TRP A 171 -0.49 -3.14 -3.93
N PRO A 172 -0.71 -3.78 -2.77
CA PRO A 172 0.25 -3.74 -1.67
C PRO A 172 1.45 -4.62 -1.98
N ILE A 173 2.64 -4.12 -1.66
CA ILE A 173 3.89 -4.85 -1.74
C ILE A 173 4.35 -5.12 -0.30
N LEU A 174 4.73 -6.37 -0.07
CA LEU A 174 5.12 -6.92 1.24
C LEU A 174 6.44 -7.66 1.06
N GLN A 175 7.30 -7.60 2.07
CA GLN A 175 8.57 -8.33 2.05
C GLN A 175 8.35 -9.83 2.32
N ASP A 176 7.45 -10.13 3.26
CA ASP A 176 7.09 -11.49 3.65
C ASP A 176 5.66 -11.55 4.20
N VAL A 177 5.19 -12.77 4.43
CA VAL A 177 3.86 -13.03 5.01
C VAL A 177 3.80 -12.62 6.50
N HIS A 178 4.93 -12.62 7.21
CA HIS A 178 5.00 -12.26 8.63
C HIS A 178 4.67 -10.79 8.85
N GLN A 179 5.10 -9.88 7.99
CA GLN A 179 4.74 -8.45 8.05
C GLN A 179 3.22 -8.25 7.98
N LEU A 180 2.55 -8.98 7.08
CA LEU A 180 1.10 -8.92 6.94
C LEU A 180 0.39 -9.47 8.20
N ARG A 181 0.86 -10.62 8.72
CA ARG A 181 0.35 -11.23 9.95
C ARG A 181 0.58 -10.36 11.18
N ALA A 182 1.74 -9.72 11.30
CA ALA A 182 2.06 -8.80 12.38
C ALA A 182 1.13 -7.57 12.37
N THR A 183 0.74 -7.11 11.19
CA THR A 183 -0.07 -5.90 11.03
C THR A 183 -1.58 -6.16 11.17
N TYR A 184 -2.07 -7.28 10.62
CA TYR A 184 -3.51 -7.58 10.51
C TYR A 184 -3.97 -8.82 11.29
N GLY A 185 -3.04 -9.54 11.94
CA GLY A 185 -3.35 -10.70 12.77
C GLY A 185 -4.12 -11.77 11.99
N GLN A 186 -5.22 -12.24 12.57
CA GLN A 186 -6.08 -13.27 11.98
C GLN A 186 -6.69 -12.85 10.63
N LYS A 187 -6.79 -11.54 10.37
CA LYS A 187 -7.37 -11.03 9.12
C LYS A 187 -6.38 -11.03 7.97
N ALA A 188 -5.10 -11.32 8.21
CA ALA A 188 -4.08 -11.44 7.16
C ALA A 188 -4.47 -12.45 6.07
N GLY A 189 -5.09 -13.58 6.44
CA GLY A 189 -5.57 -14.57 5.48
C GLY A 189 -6.62 -13.99 4.51
N THR A 190 -7.48 -13.11 5.00
CA THR A 190 -8.50 -12.42 4.18
C THR A 190 -7.89 -11.54 3.09
N PHE A 191 -6.69 -10.99 3.29
CA PHE A 191 -5.99 -10.23 2.24
C PHE A 191 -5.57 -11.15 1.09
N LEU A 192 -5.01 -12.32 1.41
CA LEU A 192 -4.59 -13.30 0.41
C LEU A 192 -5.80 -13.89 -0.33
N SER A 193 -6.88 -14.21 0.39
CA SER A 193 -8.08 -14.81 -0.22
C SER A 193 -8.88 -13.84 -1.10
N ASN A 194 -8.84 -12.53 -0.85
CA ASN A 194 -9.51 -11.53 -1.69
C ASN A 194 -8.62 -10.97 -2.81
N ALA A 195 -7.33 -11.33 -2.84
CA ALA A 195 -6.44 -10.87 -3.88
C ALA A 195 -6.83 -11.51 -5.22
N GLY A 196 -7.20 -10.69 -6.20
CA GLY A 196 -7.45 -11.18 -7.56
C GLY A 196 -6.19 -11.70 -8.24
N VAL A 197 -5.04 -11.14 -7.85
CA VAL A 197 -3.69 -11.58 -8.27
C VAL A 197 -2.77 -11.58 -7.06
N LEU A 198 -2.06 -12.67 -6.85
CA LEU A 198 -0.93 -12.76 -5.94
C LEU A 198 0.35 -12.92 -6.76
N GLN A 199 1.28 -11.99 -6.61
CA GLN A 199 2.57 -11.99 -7.27
C GLN A 199 3.66 -12.28 -6.24
N VAL A 200 4.48 -13.29 -6.51
CA VAL A 200 5.52 -13.75 -5.60
C VAL A 200 6.87 -13.58 -6.27
N PHE A 201 7.74 -12.81 -5.62
CA PHE A 201 9.12 -12.63 -6.00
C PHE A 201 10.00 -13.26 -4.93
N GLY A 202 10.95 -14.12 -5.33
CA GLY A 202 12.07 -14.58 -4.49
C GLY A 202 11.74 -14.83 -3.02
N VAL A 203 11.38 -16.07 -2.68
CA VAL A 203 10.96 -16.41 -1.31
C VAL A 203 12.17 -16.82 -0.48
N ASN A 204 12.44 -16.10 0.62
CA ASN A 204 13.58 -16.39 1.49
C ASN A 204 13.18 -17.17 2.76
N ASP A 205 12.00 -16.91 3.31
CA ASP A 205 11.55 -17.51 4.57
C ASP A 205 10.74 -18.80 4.34
N HIS A 206 10.81 -19.71 5.33
CA HIS A 206 10.24 -21.05 5.23
C HIS A 206 8.70 -21.07 5.28
N ASP A 207 8.10 -20.14 6.04
CA ASP A 207 6.64 -20.12 6.21
C ASP A 207 5.95 -19.62 4.94
N SER A 208 6.52 -18.58 4.29
CA SER A 208 6.09 -18.13 2.97
C SER A 208 6.31 -19.24 1.95
N ALA A 209 7.46 -19.94 1.96
CA ALA A 209 7.72 -21.02 1.01
C ALA A 209 6.71 -22.16 1.12
N ARG A 210 6.34 -22.55 2.35
CA ARG A 210 5.26 -23.52 2.61
C ARG A 210 3.92 -23.02 2.09
N LEU A 211 3.54 -21.78 2.42
CA LEU A 211 2.30 -21.18 1.93
C LEU A 211 2.23 -21.22 0.39
N ILE A 212 3.32 -20.85 -0.30
CA ILE A 212 3.37 -20.85 -1.76
C ILE A 212 3.32 -22.28 -2.32
N SER A 213 4.05 -23.23 -1.72
CA SER A 213 3.97 -24.65 -2.08
C SER A 213 2.54 -25.19 -1.95
N ASP A 214 1.83 -24.82 -0.88
CA ASP A 214 0.45 -25.23 -0.64
C ASP A 214 -0.51 -24.59 -1.66
N LEU A 215 -0.29 -23.32 -2.02
CA LEU A 215 -1.07 -22.61 -3.05
C LEU A 215 -0.87 -23.16 -4.46
N LEU A 216 0.33 -23.68 -4.77
CA LEU A 216 0.61 -24.35 -6.06
C LEU A 216 -0.09 -25.70 -6.17
N GLY A 217 -0.35 -26.36 -5.04
CA GLY A 217 -0.98 -27.67 -4.99
C GLY A 217 -0.01 -28.82 -5.28
N GLN A 218 -0.57 -29.96 -5.67
CA GLN A 218 0.14 -31.22 -5.84
C GLN A 218 0.01 -31.71 -7.29
N GLU A 219 1.03 -32.41 -7.77
CA GLU A 219 1.03 -33.21 -8.98
C GLU A 219 1.10 -34.70 -8.64
N THR A 220 0.60 -35.54 -9.54
CA THR A 220 0.75 -37.00 -9.42
C THR A 220 1.98 -37.41 -10.19
N VAL A 221 2.98 -37.95 -9.50
CA VAL A 221 4.20 -38.49 -10.10
C VAL A 221 4.06 -40.01 -10.21
N VAL A 222 4.36 -40.55 -11.39
CA VAL A 222 4.38 -41.99 -11.64
C VAL A 222 5.82 -42.49 -11.50
N PHE A 223 6.06 -43.30 -10.48
CA PHE A 223 7.32 -44.02 -10.29
C PHE A 223 7.21 -45.39 -10.96
N GLN A 224 8.04 -45.63 -11.96
CA GLN A 224 8.23 -46.96 -12.52
C GLN A 224 9.36 -47.67 -11.78
N THR A 225 9.01 -48.64 -10.94
CA THR A 225 9.97 -49.50 -10.23
C THR A 225 10.25 -50.72 -11.08
N MET A 226 11.46 -50.80 -11.65
CA MET A 226 11.93 -51.99 -12.36
C MET A 226 12.63 -52.93 -11.38
N SER A 227 12.04 -54.11 -11.14
CA SER A 227 12.63 -55.16 -10.32
C SER A 227 13.20 -56.25 -11.21
N ARG A 228 14.50 -56.51 -11.10
CA ARG A 228 15.20 -57.58 -11.83
C ARG A 228 15.57 -58.71 -10.87
N ALA A 229 14.96 -59.88 -11.04
CA ALA A 229 15.35 -61.07 -10.30
C ALA A 229 16.73 -61.56 -10.79
N LEU A 230 17.68 -61.66 -9.87
CA LEU A 230 19.01 -62.24 -10.06
C LEU A 230 18.99 -63.68 -9.54
N ASP A 231 18.18 -64.55 -10.13
CA ASP A 231 18.36 -65.99 -9.91
C ASP A 231 18.08 -66.79 -11.18
N SER A 232 18.79 -67.89 -11.28
CA SER A 232 19.13 -68.69 -12.45
C SER A 232 17.93 -69.24 -13.25
N ASP A 233 18.13 -69.29 -14.58
CA ASP A 233 17.31 -69.86 -15.66
C ASP A 233 16.09 -69.10 -16.23
N LYS A 234 15.54 -68.05 -15.61
CA LYS A 234 14.56 -67.17 -16.27
C LYS A 234 14.68 -65.72 -15.82
N SER A 235 15.21 -64.84 -16.67
CA SER A 235 15.23 -63.39 -16.40
C SER A 235 13.83 -62.79 -16.56
N GLY A 236 13.04 -62.77 -15.49
CA GLY A 236 11.80 -62.00 -15.41
C GLY A 236 12.10 -60.55 -15.04
N ILE A 237 11.81 -59.60 -15.94
CA ILE A 237 11.74 -58.18 -15.59
C ILE A 237 10.30 -57.90 -15.16
N SER A 238 10.11 -57.47 -13.92
CA SER A 238 8.82 -57.02 -13.42
C SER A 238 8.80 -55.49 -13.38
N TYR A 239 7.76 -54.89 -13.98
CA TYR A 239 7.52 -53.45 -13.93
C TYR A 239 6.37 -53.19 -12.96
N GLY A 240 6.63 -52.41 -11.92
CA GLY A 240 5.60 -51.90 -11.03
C GLY A 240 5.44 -50.39 -11.22
N GLU A 241 4.22 -49.93 -11.48
CA GLU A 241 3.90 -48.51 -11.52
C GLU A 241 3.31 -48.08 -10.16
N GLN A 242 3.89 -47.05 -9.56
CA GLN A 242 3.41 -46.47 -8.31
C GLN A 242 3.12 -44.98 -8.52
N HIS A 243 1.86 -44.59 -8.31
CA HIS A 243 1.44 -43.20 -8.38
C HIS A 243 1.53 -42.59 -6.98
N THR A 244 2.32 -41.54 -6.83
CA THR A 244 2.49 -40.82 -5.56
C THR A 244 2.26 -39.33 -5.77
N ALA A 245 1.49 -38.71 -4.88
CA ALA A 245 1.29 -37.26 -4.90
C ALA A 245 2.55 -36.53 -4.41
N ARG A 246 2.97 -35.49 -5.12
CA ARG A 246 4.13 -34.64 -4.80
C ARG A 246 3.73 -33.17 -4.93
N PRO A 247 4.23 -32.25 -4.09
CA PRO A 247 4.03 -30.82 -4.31
C PRO A 247 4.55 -30.40 -5.69
N LEU A 248 3.80 -29.56 -6.40
CA LEU A 248 4.19 -29.10 -7.73
C LEU A 248 5.57 -28.40 -7.70
N LEU A 249 5.76 -27.57 -6.66
CA LEU A 249 7.08 -27.17 -6.19
C LEU A 249 7.12 -27.41 -4.69
N THR A 250 8.14 -28.11 -4.22
CA THR A 250 8.44 -28.23 -2.80
C THR A 250 8.83 -26.87 -2.21
N PRO A 251 8.67 -26.65 -0.90
CA PRO A 251 9.13 -25.40 -0.26
C PRO A 251 10.61 -25.09 -0.53
N ASP A 252 11.45 -26.11 -0.66
CA ASP A 252 12.86 -25.94 -0.99
C ASP A 252 13.06 -25.47 -2.44
N GLU A 253 12.31 -26.01 -3.40
CA GLU A 253 12.33 -25.55 -4.79
C GLU A 253 11.79 -24.13 -4.93
N VAL A 254 10.75 -23.77 -4.19
CA VAL A 254 10.20 -22.40 -4.14
C VAL A 254 11.28 -21.41 -3.69
N ARG A 255 12.06 -21.74 -2.66
CA ARG A 255 13.15 -20.88 -2.15
C ARG A 255 14.33 -20.79 -3.12
N ASN A 256 14.55 -21.81 -3.92
CA ASN A 256 15.62 -21.87 -4.91
C ASN A 256 15.18 -21.37 -6.31
N LEU A 257 14.01 -20.76 -6.43
CA LEU A 257 13.57 -20.18 -7.70
C LEU A 257 14.56 -19.11 -8.19
N PRO A 258 14.93 -19.11 -9.48
CA PRO A 258 15.84 -18.12 -10.04
C PRO A 258 15.36 -16.68 -9.81
N GLN A 259 16.29 -15.75 -9.57
CA GLN A 259 15.94 -14.35 -9.26
C GLN A 259 15.21 -13.63 -10.39
N ASN A 260 15.33 -14.09 -11.64
CA ASN A 260 14.62 -13.55 -12.80
C ASN A 260 13.22 -14.15 -12.99
N VAL A 261 12.76 -15.03 -12.11
CA VAL A 261 11.46 -15.71 -12.19
C VAL A 261 10.52 -15.21 -11.10
N GLU A 262 9.24 -15.10 -11.43
CA GLU A 262 8.14 -14.83 -10.51
C GLU A 262 7.03 -15.85 -10.66
N LEU A 263 6.24 -16.02 -9.59
CA LEU A 263 5.01 -16.81 -9.63
C LEU A 263 3.81 -15.88 -9.58
N LEU A 264 2.84 -16.12 -10.45
CA LEU A 264 1.58 -15.40 -10.52
C LEU A 264 0.43 -16.36 -10.25
N PHE A 265 -0.35 -16.06 -9.21
CA PHE A 265 -1.60 -16.76 -8.92
C PHE A 265 -2.74 -15.83 -9.31
N LEU A 266 -3.50 -16.22 -10.33
CA LEU A 266 -4.69 -15.49 -10.77
C LEU A 266 -5.93 -16.25 -10.32
N ALA A 267 -6.90 -15.53 -9.75
CA ALA A 267 -8.14 -16.14 -9.29
C ALA A 267 -8.84 -16.93 -10.42
N GLY A 268 -9.11 -18.22 -10.17
CA GLY A 268 -9.77 -19.11 -11.12
C GLY A 268 -8.89 -19.64 -12.26
N GLN A 269 -7.58 -19.37 -12.25
CA GLN A 269 -6.64 -19.90 -13.24
C GLN A 269 -5.51 -20.72 -12.59
N ARG A 270 -4.79 -21.47 -13.43
CA ARG A 270 -3.59 -22.18 -13.00
C ARG A 270 -2.47 -21.19 -12.67
N PRO A 271 -1.62 -21.48 -11.68
CA PRO A 271 -0.44 -20.67 -11.41
C PRO A 271 0.45 -20.54 -12.66
N VAL A 272 1.00 -19.34 -12.85
CA VAL A 272 1.87 -19.02 -13.98
C VAL A 272 3.27 -18.74 -13.46
N ILE A 273 4.27 -19.35 -14.10
CA ILE A 273 5.68 -19.01 -13.94
C ILE A 273 6.00 -17.97 -15.01
N ALA A 274 6.39 -16.76 -14.59
CA ALA A 274 6.73 -15.66 -15.49
C ALA A 274 8.17 -15.19 -15.27
N THR A 275 8.73 -14.53 -16.29
CA THR A 275 10.04 -13.88 -16.18
C THR A 275 9.85 -12.42 -15.79
N LYS A 276 10.61 -11.97 -14.79
CA LYS A 276 10.58 -10.58 -14.32
C LYS A 276 11.05 -9.63 -15.41
N LEU A 277 10.37 -8.49 -15.51
CA LEU A 277 10.78 -7.41 -16.38
C LEU A 277 11.82 -6.52 -15.67
N ALA A 278 13.06 -6.55 -16.14
CA ALA A 278 14.11 -5.67 -15.66
C ALA A 278 14.09 -4.36 -16.46
N TYR A 279 13.32 -3.37 -15.96
CA TYR A 279 13.08 -2.10 -16.67
C TYR A 279 14.36 -1.39 -17.15
N TYR A 280 15.45 -1.48 -16.40
CA TYR A 280 16.73 -0.83 -16.74
C TYR A 280 17.48 -1.51 -17.90
N THR A 281 17.08 -2.74 -18.27
CA THR A 281 17.65 -3.46 -19.43
C THR A 281 16.78 -3.36 -20.67
N ASP A 282 15.53 -2.92 -20.50
CA ASP A 282 14.55 -2.88 -21.58
C ASP A 282 14.59 -1.49 -22.27
N PRO A 283 14.93 -1.43 -23.57
CA PRO A 283 14.98 -0.17 -24.32
C PRO A 283 13.66 0.61 -24.30
N GLU A 284 12.51 -0.05 -24.14
CA GLU A 284 11.19 0.60 -24.06
C GLU A 284 11.06 1.50 -22.83
N PHE A 285 11.81 1.18 -21.76
CA PHE A 285 11.84 1.96 -20.52
C PHE A 285 13.11 2.82 -20.41
N GLY A 286 13.91 2.89 -21.48
CA GLY A 286 15.07 3.77 -21.58
C GLY A 286 14.65 5.24 -21.43
N GLY A 287 15.02 5.86 -20.32
CA GLY A 287 14.66 7.26 -19.98
C GLY A 287 13.55 7.42 -18.93
N CYS A 288 12.94 6.33 -18.45
CA CYS A 288 11.96 6.34 -17.35
C CYS A 288 12.60 6.27 -15.95
N SER A 289 13.92 6.45 -15.81
CA SER A 289 14.58 6.47 -14.51
C SER A 289 14.18 7.72 -13.73
N ILE A 290 13.38 7.54 -12.68
CA ILE A 290 13.28 8.54 -11.61
C ILE A 290 14.65 8.51 -10.93
N GLY A 291 15.44 9.58 -11.11
CA GLY A 291 16.85 9.64 -10.73
C GLY A 291 17.13 9.19 -9.29
N VAL A 292 17.50 7.92 -9.13
CA VAL A 292 18.32 7.44 -8.03
C VAL A 292 19.71 7.26 -8.60
N SER A 293 20.48 8.36 -8.60
CA SER A 293 21.91 8.28 -8.85
C SER A 293 22.52 7.40 -7.77
N ALA A 294 23.11 6.27 -8.15
CA ALA A 294 24.18 5.69 -7.35
C ALA A 294 25.24 6.80 -7.13
N GLY A 295 25.63 7.04 -5.87
CA GLY A 295 26.37 8.24 -5.44
C GLY A 295 27.81 8.41 -5.99
N PRO A 296 28.58 9.36 -5.42
CA PRO A 296 29.07 10.60 -6.04
C PRO A 296 30.39 10.42 -6.81
N THR A 297 30.88 11.35 -7.65
CA THR A 297 31.35 12.73 -7.30
C THR A 297 31.68 13.56 -8.59
N PRO A 298 31.93 14.89 -8.52
CA PRO A 298 30.97 16.00 -8.50
C PRO A 298 31.13 16.99 -9.69
N ALA A 299 30.08 17.76 -10.00
CA ALA A 299 30.06 19.25 -10.04
C ALA A 299 28.89 19.79 -10.90
N ALA A 300 28.30 20.88 -10.38
CA ALA A 300 27.44 21.88 -11.03
C ALA A 300 26.11 21.39 -11.65
N GLU A 301 25.00 21.55 -10.93
CA GLU A 301 24.07 22.68 -11.06
C GLU A 301 23.13 22.58 -12.27
N ASN A 302 21.89 22.18 -11.96
CA ASN A 302 20.59 22.66 -12.48
C ASN A 302 19.59 21.51 -12.63
N TRP A 303 18.79 21.29 -11.58
CA TRP A 303 17.71 20.30 -11.59
C TRP A 303 16.44 20.90 -12.19
N ASN A 304 16.26 20.72 -13.50
CA ASN A 304 14.94 20.85 -14.14
C ASN A 304 14.37 19.45 -14.40
N LEU A 305 13.27 19.13 -13.72
CA LEU A 305 12.50 17.91 -13.94
C LEU A 305 11.61 18.08 -15.19
N THR A 306 11.88 17.33 -16.26
CA THR A 306 10.95 17.17 -17.39
C THR A 306 10.06 15.94 -17.18
N PRO A 307 8.74 16.00 -17.45
CA PRO A 307 7.86 14.83 -17.34
C PRO A 307 8.18 13.78 -18.42
N GLY A 308 8.58 12.58 -18.01
CA GLY A 308 8.82 11.43 -18.91
C GLY A 308 7.52 10.83 -19.44
N HIS A 309 7.55 10.41 -20.71
CA HIS A 309 6.48 9.70 -21.41
C HIS A 309 6.14 8.36 -20.72
N VAL A 310 4.84 8.06 -20.61
CA VAL A 310 4.33 6.73 -20.22
C VAL A 310 4.15 5.91 -21.51
N PRO A 311 4.81 4.75 -21.69
CA PRO A 311 4.60 3.90 -22.87
C PRO A 311 3.16 3.36 -22.94
N ARG A 312 2.59 3.30 -24.15
CA ARG A 312 1.27 2.72 -24.40
C ARG A 312 1.39 1.26 -24.84
N SER A 313 0.63 0.41 -24.14
CA SER A 313 0.20 -0.96 -24.47
C SER A 313 1.13 -2.12 -24.09
N PHE A 314 0.64 -2.96 -23.17
CA PHE A 314 1.23 -4.23 -22.78
C PHE A 314 0.43 -5.37 -23.45
N ARG A 315 0.99 -6.03 -24.46
CA ARG A 315 0.56 -7.38 -24.89
C ARG A 315 1.62 -8.37 -24.40
N GLY A 316 1.42 -8.89 -23.20
CA GLY A 316 2.34 -9.83 -22.55
C GLY A 316 2.51 -11.12 -23.36
N ARG A 317 3.76 -11.55 -23.54
CA ARG A 317 4.10 -12.91 -23.98
C ARG A 317 3.95 -13.84 -22.78
N VAL A 318 2.73 -14.34 -22.57
CA VAL A 318 2.50 -15.51 -21.71
C VAL A 318 2.97 -16.74 -22.50
N ARG A 319 4.06 -17.37 -22.09
CA ARG A 319 4.37 -18.74 -22.54
C ARG A 319 3.69 -19.69 -21.57
N ASP A 320 2.79 -20.52 -22.10
CA ASP A 320 2.21 -21.65 -21.41
C ASP A 320 3.32 -22.69 -21.17
N PRO A 321 3.75 -22.94 -19.92
CA PRO A 321 4.81 -23.92 -19.64
C PRO A 321 4.30 -25.37 -19.72
N TRP A 322 2.98 -25.59 -19.86
CA TRP A 322 2.36 -26.91 -19.73
C TRP A 322 2.20 -27.67 -21.06
N ARG A 323 2.99 -27.32 -22.08
CA ARG A 323 3.17 -28.15 -23.27
C ARG A 323 4.46 -28.96 -23.16
N ALA A 324 4.34 -30.14 -22.56
CA ALA A 324 5.07 -31.34 -22.93
C ALA A 324 4.06 -32.48 -22.96
#